data_AF-A0A933CDB7-F1
#
_entry.id   AF-A0A933CDB7-F1
#
_cell.length_a   1.000
_cell.length_b   1.000
_cell.length_c   1.000
_cell.angle_alpha   90.00
_cell.angle_beta   90.00
_cell.angle_gamma   90.00
#
_symmetry.space_group_name_H-M   'P 1'
#
loop_
_entity.id
_entity.type
_entity.pdbx_description
1 polymer ?
#
loop_
_entity_poly.entity_id
_entity_poly.type
_entity_poly.pdbx_seq_one_letter_code
_entity_poly.pdbx_strand_id
1 'polypeptide(L)' 'MDAETMKIFIKGLTMAIGGSLPALAIGMIVAKAMESIGRNPESAGKLFVPMLLGAAFAEAIAIYSLVVVFTL' A
#
# COMPACT_ATOMS: atom_id res chain seq x y z
N MET A 1 18.68 -20.11 16.80
CA MET A 1 18.14 -18.76 17.01
C MET A 1 17.31 -18.82 18.28
N ASP A 2 17.53 -17.89 19.21
CA ASP A 2 16.66 -17.71 20.36
C ASP A 2 15.30 -17.11 19.94
N ALA A 3 14.34 -17.15 20.86
CA ALA A 3 12.98 -16.71 20.59
C ALA A 3 12.87 -15.22 20.23
N GLU A 4 13.75 -14.38 20.76
CA GLU A 4 13.74 -12.94 20.50
C GLU A 4 14.24 -12.61 19.09
N THR A 5 15.36 -13.24 18.70
CA THR A 5 15.86 -13.16 17.32
C THR A 5 14.81 -13.65 16.30
N MET A 6 14.08 -14.72 16.63
CA MET A 6 13.00 -15.22 15.76
C MET A 6 11.85 -14.21 15.61
N LYS A 7 11.43 -13.55 16.70
CA LYS A 7 10.38 -12.52 16.66
C LYS A 7 10.77 -11.33 15.79
N ILE A 8 12.00 -10.84 15.94
CA ILE A 8 12.50 -9.71 15.13
C ILE A 8 12.50 -10.07 13.65
N PHE A 9 12.94 -11.29 13.31
CA PHE A 9 12.93 -11.77 11.93
C PHE A 9 11.51 -11.85 11.35
N ILE A 10 10.56 -12.42 12.09
CA ILE A 10 9.16 -12.52 11.66
C ILE A 10 8.57 -11.12 11.46
N LYS A 11 8.82 -10.18 12.38
CA LYS A 11 8.36 -8.79 12.24
C LYS A 11 8.86 -8.14 10.95
N GLY A 12 10.15 -8.31 10.65
CA GLY A 12 10.74 -7.81 9.42
C GLY A 12 10.09 -8.42 8.17
N LEU A 13 9.85 -9.73 8.19
CA LEU A 13 9.21 -10.43 7.08
C LEU A 13 7.74 -10.01 6.90
N THR A 14 6.98 -9.88 7.99
CA THR A 14 5.60 -9.39 7.95
C THR A 14 5.53 -8.00 7.34
N MET A 15 6.39 -7.06 7.76
CA MET A 15 6.45 -5.74 7.14
C MET A 15 6.83 -5.79 5.65
N ALA A 16 7.83 -6.58 5.29
CA ALA A 16 8.30 -6.68 3.91
C ALA A 16 7.18 -7.19 2.99
N ILE A 17 6.49 -8.26 3.37
CA ILE A 17 5.41 -8.85 2.58
C ILE A 17 4.17 -7.94 2.61
N GLY A 18 3.74 -7.54 3.79
CA GLY A 18 2.51 -6.77 3.99
C GLY A 18 2.58 -5.35 3.45
N GLY A 19 3.76 -4.76 3.31
CA GLY A 19 3.97 -3.45 2.66
C GLY A 19 4.15 -3.53 1.15
N SER A 20 4.73 -4.62 0.61
CA SER A 20 5.06 -4.71 -0.82
C SER A 20 3.83 -4.74 -1.72
N LEU A 21 2.80 -5.52 -1.37
CA LEU A 21 1.59 -5.64 -2.19
C LEU A 21 0.77 -4.34 -2.24
N PRO A 22 0.52 -3.65 -1.11
CA PRO A 22 -0.08 -2.31 -1.12
C PRO A 22 0.72 -1.29 -1.93
N ALA A 23 2.05 -1.28 -1.79
CA ALA A 23 2.90 -0.36 -2.56
C ALA A 23 2.75 -0.58 -4.07
N LEU A 24 2.72 -1.83 -4.52
CA LEU A 24 2.46 -2.18 -5.93
C LEU A 24 1.05 -1.74 -6.37
N ALA A 25 0.03 -2.00 -5.56
CA ALA A 25 -1.35 -1.62 -5.87
C ALA A 25 -1.49 -0.09 -6.00
N ILE A 26 -0.92 0.67 -5.07
CA ILE A 26 -0.89 2.14 -5.12
C ILE A 26 -0.18 2.63 -6.37
N GLY A 27 0.98 2.05 -6.69
CA GLY A 27 1.72 2.37 -7.91
C GLY A 27 0.88 2.16 -9.17
N MET A 28 0.14 1.05 -9.25
CA MET A 28 -0.77 0.76 -10.37
C MET A 28 -1.96 1.73 -10.44
N ILE A 29 -2.58 2.04 -9.29
CA ILE A 29 -3.71 2.99 -9.20
C ILE A 29 -3.29 4.36 -9.72
N VAL A 30 -2.16 4.87 -9.24
CA VAL A 30 -1.62 6.18 -9.63
C VAL A 30 -1.21 6.17 -11.10
N ALA A 31 -0.52 5.12 -11.57
CA ALA A 31 -0.12 5.02 -12.97
C ALA A 31 -1.33 5.06 -13.92
N LYS A 32 -2.40 4.31 -13.60
CA LYS A 32 -3.63 4.31 -14.40
C LYS A 32 -4.37 5.65 -14.35
N ALA A 33 -4.35 6.32 -13.20
CA ALA A 33 -4.88 7.67 -13.09
C ALA A 33 -4.12 8.66 -13.98
N MET A 34 -2.78 8.59 -13.98
CA MET A 34 -1.94 9.45 -14.84
C MET A 34 -2.16 9.15 -16.33
N GLU A 35 -2.29 7.88 -16.73
CA GLU A 35 -2.65 7.52 -18.11
C GLU A 35 -4.01 8.11 -18.52
N SER A 36 -5.01 8.07 -17.63
CA SER A 36 -6.33 8.65 -17.89
C SER A 36 -6.26 10.17 -18.04
N ILE A 37 -5.53 10.85 -17.16
CA ILE A 37 -5.35 12.31 -17.20
C ILE A 37 -4.58 12.73 -18.45
N GLY A 38 -3.54 11.99 -18.83
CA GLY A 38 -2.77 12.26 -20.05
C GLY A 38 -3.61 12.12 -21.33
N ARG A 39 -4.60 11.23 -21.34
CA ARG A 39 -5.55 11.08 -22.46
C ARG A 39 -6.68 12.11 -22.44
N ASN A 40 -7.14 12.49 -21.25
CA ASN A 40 -8.19 13.49 -21.07
C ASN A 40 -7.87 14.39 -19.87
N PRO A 41 -7.22 15.56 -20.09
CA PRO A 41 -6.82 16.47 -19.02
C PRO A 41 -7.99 16.97 -18.16
N GLU A 42 -9.19 17.11 -18.74
CA GLU A 42 -10.39 17.55 -18.03
C GLU A 42 -10.89 16.53 -16.99
N SER A 43 -10.41 15.28 -17.07
CA SER A 43 -10.77 14.22 -16.11
C SER A 43 -10.07 14.35 -14.76
N ALA A 44 -9.00 15.15 -14.64
CA ALA A 44 -8.16 15.20 -13.45
C ALA A 44 -8.94 15.46 -12.14
N GLY A 45 -9.83 16.45 -12.15
CA GLY A 45 -10.65 16.77 -10.96
C GLY A 45 -11.62 15.64 -10.58
N LYS A 46 -12.21 14.96 -11.58
CA LYS A 46 -13.15 13.86 -11.37
C LYS A 46 -12.46 12.59 -10.89
N LEU A 47 -11.19 12.41 -11.26
CA LEU A 47 -10.41 11.21 -10.95
C LEU A 47 -9.72 11.27 -9.59
N PHE A 48 -9.45 12.47 -9.08
CA PHE A 48 -8.69 12.66 -7.84
C PHE A 48 -9.29 11.91 -6.65
N VAL A 49 -10.59 12.09 -6.39
CA VAL A 49 -11.26 11.47 -5.23
C VAL A 49 -11.32 9.94 -5.36
N PRO A 50 -11.77 9.34 -6.48
CA PRO A 50 -11.73 7.88 -6.64
C PRO A 50 -10.32 7.28 -6.56
N MET A 51 -9.32 7.95 -7.16
CA MET A 51 -7.91 7.52 -7.09
C MET A 51 -7.41 7.50 -5.65
N LEU A 52 -7.64 8.60 -4.92
CA LEU A 52 -7.22 8.71 -3.52
C LEU A 52 -7.91 7.67 -2.64
N LEU A 53 -9.20 7.43 -2.84
CA LEU A 53 -9.95 6.41 -2.10
C LEU A 53 -9.40 5.00 -2.37
N GLY A 54 -9.12 4.67 -3.64
CA GLY A 54 -8.50 3.40 -4.00
C GLY A 54 -7.12 3.24 -3.36
N ALA A 55 -6.28 4.28 -3.41
CA ALA A 55 -4.96 4.27 -2.77
C ALA A 55 -5.07 4.14 -1.25
N ALA A 56 -6.02 4.81 -0.60
CA ALA A 56 -6.25 4.71 0.84
C ALA A 56 -6.71 3.31 1.26
N PHE A 57 -7.54 2.63 0.47
CA PHE A 57 -7.91 1.24 0.74
C PHE A 57 -6.75 0.27 0.57
N ALA A 58 -5.88 0.48 -0.43
CA ALA A 58 -4.64 -0.29 -0.54
C ALA A 58 -3.73 -0.05 0.68
N GLU A 59 -3.57 1.20 1.10
CA GLU A 59 -2.76 1.58 2.28
C GLU A 59 -3.30 0.97 3.57
N ALA A 60 -4.62 0.85 3.74
CA ALA A 60 -5.22 0.22 4.93
C ALA A 60 -4.71 -1.21 5.16
N ILE A 61 -4.40 -1.95 4.09
CA ILE A 61 -3.81 -3.30 4.18
C ILE A 61 -2.39 -3.24 4.74
N ALA A 62 -1.57 -2.27 4.31
CA ALA A 62 -0.24 -2.04 4.87
C ALA A 62 -0.32 -1.67 6.35
N ILE A 63 -1.31 -0.86 6.74
CA ILE A 63 -1.55 -0.49 8.14
C ILE A 63 -1.89 -1.73 8.98
N TYR A 64 -2.72 -2.66 8.50
CA TYR A 64 -2.98 -3.90 9.24
C TYR A 64 -1.71 -4.72 9.45
N SER A 65 -0.83 -4.81 8.44
CA SER A 65 0.48 -5.44 8.60
C SER A 65 1.33 -4.74 9.66
N LEU A 66 1.35 -3.41 9.67
CA LEU A 66 2.05 -2.62 10.68
C LEU A 66 1.51 -2.87 12.09
N VAL A 67 0.19 -2.90 12.27
CA VAL A 67 -0.44 -3.18 13.56
C VAL A 67 -0.03 -4.57 14.06
N VAL A 68 -0.08 -5.60 13.21
CA VAL A 68 0.33 -6.96 13.59
C VAL A 68 1.79 -6.99 14.06
N VAL A 69 2.69 -6.26 13.40
CA VAL A 69 4.11 -6.21 13.77
C VAL A 69 4.36 -5.64 15.16
N PHE A 70 3.53 -4.70 15.62
CA PHE A 70 3.60 -4.21 17.00
C PHE A 70 3.09 -5.22 18.04
N THR A 71 2.26 -6.19 17.63
CA THR A 71 1.69 -7.21 18.52
C THR A 71 2.51 -8.51 18.62
N LEU A 72 3.38 -8.78 17.64
CA LEU A 72 4.29 -9.95 17.62
C LEU A 72 5.43 -9.81 18.65
#